data_AF-A0A9E0Q1Y7-F1
#
_entry.id   AF-A0A9E0Q1Y7-F1
#
_cell.length_a   1.000
_cell.length_b   1.000
_cell.length_c   1.000
_cell.angle_alpha   90.00
_cell.angle_beta   90.00
_cell.angle_gamma   90.00
#
_symmetry.space_group_name_H-M   'P 1'
#
loop_
_entity.id
_entity.type
_entity.pdbx_description
1 polymer ?
#
loop_
_entity_poly.entity_id
_entity_poly.type
_entity_poly.pdbx_seq_one_letter_code
_entity_poly.pdbx_strand_id
1 'polypeptide(L)'
;MAKPGKAPDTGSQGLPAVAPASAVAPASAATAQPRNPLHGVTLEQMVTALAARYGWPGLAERIPVRCFSHDPSVASSLKFLRRTPWARDKVEGLYLFSLRQARRSGERPPGSA
;
A
#
# COMPACT_ATOMS: atom_id res chain seq x y z
N MET A 1 35.26 21.22 12.47
CA MET A 1 34.93 22.14 11.35
C MET A 1 33.75 21.50 10.62
N ALA A 2 32.54 22.04 10.48
CA ALA A 2 32.15 23.39 10.10
C ALA A 2 31.22 24.08 11.13
N LYS A 3 31.13 25.40 10.95
CA LYS A 3 30.57 26.43 11.81
C LYS A 3 29.15 26.81 11.28
N PRO A 4 28.49 27.88 11.75
CA PRO A 4 27.14 27.86 12.32
C PRO A 4 26.07 28.58 11.47
N GLY A 5 24.83 28.57 11.98
CA GLY A 5 23.97 29.76 11.94
C GLY A 5 22.87 29.77 10.87
N LYS A 6 21.64 30.04 11.30
CA LYS A 6 21.00 31.36 11.16
C LYS A 6 19.56 31.26 11.68
N ALA A 7 19.26 32.10 12.68
CA ALA A 7 17.91 32.47 13.11
C ALA A 7 17.24 33.35 12.01
N PRO A 8 16.10 34.05 12.21
CA PRO A 8 15.10 34.00 13.27
C PRO A 8 13.65 34.03 12.68
N ASP A 9 12.71 34.34 13.57
CA ASP A 9 11.30 34.73 13.43
C ASP A 9 10.73 35.11 12.04
N THR A 10 9.43 34.81 11.85
CA THR A 10 8.42 35.81 11.45
C THR A 10 7.07 35.10 11.29
N GLY A 11 6.02 35.71 11.85
CA GLY A 11 4.72 35.72 11.18
C GLY A 11 3.64 34.85 11.79
N SER A 12 2.97 35.43 12.78
CA SER A 12 1.53 35.36 12.97
C SER A 12 0.76 35.03 11.68
N GLN A 13 -0.27 34.19 11.78
CA GLN A 13 -1.66 34.55 11.47
C GLN A 13 -2.57 33.44 11.99
N GLY A 14 -3.33 33.78 13.03
CA GLY A 14 -4.54 33.04 13.36
C GLY A 14 -5.57 33.26 12.27
N LEU A 15 -6.27 32.19 11.91
CA LEU A 15 -7.57 32.30 11.25
C LEU A 15 -8.63 31.56 12.08
N PRO A 16 -9.84 32.15 12.17
CA PRO A 16 -10.92 31.69 13.02
C PRO A 16 -11.67 30.50 12.43
N ALA A 17 -12.34 29.80 13.34
CA ALA A 17 -13.40 28.84 13.08
C ALA A 17 -14.49 29.43 12.17
N VAL A 18 -14.93 28.66 11.18
CA VAL A 18 -16.32 28.25 10.96
C VAL A 18 -16.44 27.59 9.59
N ALA A 19 -16.78 26.30 9.57
CA ALA A 19 -17.36 25.65 8.40
C ALA A 19 -18.66 24.98 8.89
N PRO A 20 -19.84 25.47 8.46
CA PRO A 20 -21.09 24.79 8.68
C PRO A 20 -21.35 23.76 7.57
N ALA A 21 -21.90 22.63 8.01
CA ALA A 21 -22.91 21.78 7.40
C ALA A 21 -23.03 21.63 5.87
N SER A 22 -23.06 20.37 5.46
CA SER A 22 -23.85 19.79 4.37
C SER A 22 -23.72 20.39 2.97
N ALA A 23 -23.01 19.68 2.10
CA ALA A 23 -23.36 19.65 0.68
C ALA A 23 -22.97 18.32 0.04
N VAL A 24 -23.96 17.80 -0.67
CA VAL A 24 -23.97 16.65 -1.57
C VAL A 24 -22.87 16.78 -2.65
N ALA A 25 -22.39 15.63 -3.14
CA ALA A 25 -21.36 15.45 -4.17
C ALA A 25 -21.53 16.35 -5.43
N PRO A 26 -20.46 16.48 -6.25
CA PRO A 26 -20.47 15.72 -7.50
C PRO A 26 -19.11 15.13 -7.94
N ALA A 27 -19.18 14.30 -8.97
CA ALA A 27 -18.13 13.47 -9.55
C ALA A 27 -17.00 14.23 -10.30
N SER A 28 -15.85 13.54 -10.36
CA SER A 28 -14.78 13.58 -11.38
C SER A 28 -14.07 14.90 -11.70
N ALA A 29 -12.79 15.00 -11.30
CA ALA A 29 -11.68 15.44 -12.16
C ALA A 29 -10.32 15.31 -11.45
N ALA A 30 -9.58 14.24 -11.75
CA ALA A 30 -8.12 14.26 -11.71
C ALA A 30 -7.57 13.19 -12.68
N THR A 31 -7.14 13.65 -13.84
CA THR A 31 -6.50 12.87 -14.91
C THR A 31 -5.06 12.53 -14.56
N ALA A 32 -4.75 11.24 -14.45
CA ALA A 32 -3.45 10.67 -14.77
C ALA A 32 -3.65 9.23 -15.27
N GLN A 33 -3.42 9.00 -16.56
CA GLN A 33 -3.25 7.67 -17.16
C GLN A 33 -1.87 7.73 -17.84
N PRO A 34 -0.98 6.72 -17.72
CA PRO A 34 -1.22 5.45 -18.38
C PRO A 34 -0.75 4.20 -17.60
N ARG A 35 -1.44 3.13 -17.89
CA ARG A 35 -1.47 1.86 -17.17
C ARG A 35 -0.31 0.92 -17.55
N ASN A 36 0.90 1.11 -16.99
CA ASN A 36 1.89 0.02 -17.02
C ASN A 36 2.91 0.03 -15.85
N PRO A 37 2.70 -0.74 -14.77
CA PRO A 37 3.65 -0.83 -13.66
C PRO A 37 4.26 -2.24 -13.48
N LEU A 38 4.77 -2.88 -14.54
CA LEU A 38 5.70 -4.03 -14.36
C LEU A 38 7.11 -3.59 -13.90
N HIS A 39 7.34 -2.30 -13.66
CA HIS A 39 8.57 -1.79 -13.06
C HIS A 39 8.43 -1.70 -11.53
N GLY A 40 9.20 -2.52 -10.80
CA GLY A 40 9.45 -2.30 -9.37
C GLY A 40 8.33 -2.73 -8.43
N VAL A 41 7.83 -3.97 -8.56
CA VAL A 41 6.88 -4.54 -7.59
C VAL A 41 7.52 -4.51 -6.20
N THR A 42 7.06 -3.59 -5.36
CA THR A 42 7.52 -3.48 -3.98
C THR A 42 6.83 -4.53 -3.12
N LEU A 43 7.41 -4.83 -1.96
CA LEU A 43 6.81 -5.71 -0.98
C LEU A 43 5.38 -5.27 -0.60
N GLU A 44 5.13 -3.95 -0.64
CA GLU A 44 3.82 -3.36 -0.40
C GLU A 44 2.80 -3.78 -1.45
N GLN A 45 3.20 -3.70 -2.73
CA GLN A 45 2.37 -4.10 -3.86
C GLN A 45 2.07 -5.61 -3.83
N MET A 46 3.06 -6.44 -3.48
CA MET A 46 2.86 -7.89 -3.34
C MET A 46 1.82 -8.21 -2.26
N VAL A 47 1.95 -7.62 -1.08
CA VAL A 47 1.00 -7.83 0.02
C VAL A 47 -0.39 -7.32 -0.36
N THR A 48 -0.48 -6.14 -0.97
CA THR A 48 -1.76 -5.56 -1.41
C THR A 48 -2.45 -6.45 -2.45
N ALA A 49 -1.71 -6.94 -3.45
CA ALA A 49 -2.25 -7.83 -4.47
C ALA A 49 -2.68 -9.19 -3.90
N LEU A 50 -1.90 -9.76 -2.98
CA LEU A 50 -2.26 -11.01 -2.31
C LEU A 50 -3.48 -10.84 -1.41
N ALA A 51 -3.57 -9.73 -0.67
CA ALA A 51 -4.72 -9.43 0.18
C ALA A 51 -5.98 -9.18 -0.63
N ALA A 52 -5.87 -8.51 -1.79
CA ALA A 52 -6.99 -8.34 -2.72
C ALA A 52 -7.48 -9.67 -3.31
N ARG A 53 -6.58 -10.64 -3.54
CA ARG A 53 -6.93 -11.92 -4.18
C ARG A 53 -7.40 -13.00 -3.21
N TYR A 54 -6.72 -13.17 -2.08
CA TYR A 54 -6.98 -14.25 -1.12
C TYR A 54 -7.67 -13.77 0.15
N GLY A 55 -7.70 -12.46 0.39
CA GLY A 55 -8.09 -11.90 1.67
C GLY A 55 -7.02 -12.12 2.76
N TRP A 56 -7.12 -11.35 3.83
CA TRP A 56 -6.32 -11.52 5.04
C TRP A 56 -6.48 -12.90 5.71
N PRO A 57 -7.67 -13.50 5.84
CA PRO A 57 -7.78 -14.84 6.43
C PRO A 57 -7.09 -15.90 5.57
N GLY A 58 -7.25 -15.87 4.24
CA GLY A 58 -6.56 -16.81 3.34
C GLY A 58 -5.04 -16.63 3.32
N LEU A 59 -4.56 -15.40 3.55
CA LEU A 59 -3.13 -15.13 3.77
C LEU A 59 -2.62 -15.72 5.08
N ALA A 60 -3.38 -15.60 6.18
CA ALA A 60 -3.01 -16.15 7.48
C ALA A 60 -2.96 -17.69 7.47
N GLU A 61 -3.82 -18.35 6.70
CA GLU A 61 -3.78 -19.81 6.52
C GLU A 61 -2.52 -20.27 5.76
N ARG A 62 -2.10 -19.50 4.75
CA ARG A 62 -0.93 -19.83 3.91
C ARG A 62 0.39 -19.42 4.54
N ILE A 63 0.38 -18.31 5.26
CA ILE A 63 1.52 -17.70 5.93
C ILE A 63 1.04 -17.43 7.37
N PRO A 64 1.30 -18.35 8.31
CA PRO A 64 0.81 -18.25 9.70
C PRO A 64 1.61 -17.18 10.46
N VAL A 65 1.35 -15.92 10.14
CA VAL A 65 1.94 -14.74 10.79
C VAL A 65 0.84 -13.93 11.45
N ARG A 66 1.11 -13.51 12.69
CA ARG A 66 0.13 -12.80 13.52
C ARG A 66 -0.35 -11.48 12.90
N CYS A 67 0.47 -10.84 12.05
CA CYS A 67 0.08 -9.60 11.39
C CYS A 67 -1.12 -9.76 10.45
N PHE A 68 -1.34 -10.93 9.84
CA PHE A 68 -2.49 -11.15 8.95
C PHE A 68 -3.79 -11.50 9.72
N SER A 69 -3.69 -11.98 10.96
CA SER A 69 -4.86 -12.33 11.78
C SER A 69 -5.29 -11.24 12.75
N HIS A 70 -4.34 -10.47 13.30
CA HIS A 70 -4.60 -9.52 14.40
C HIS A 70 -4.70 -8.06 13.93
N ASP A 71 -3.80 -7.62 13.05
CA ASP A 71 -3.79 -6.27 12.49
C ASP A 71 -3.62 -6.33 10.96
N PRO A 72 -4.65 -6.81 10.23
CA PRO A 72 -4.60 -7.01 8.79
C PRO A 72 -4.52 -5.68 8.05
N SER A 73 -3.31 -5.14 7.96
CA SER A 73 -2.99 -3.90 7.27
C SER A 73 -1.66 -4.02 6.56
N VAL A 74 -1.56 -3.38 5.40
CA VAL A 74 -0.36 -3.39 4.57
C VAL A 74 0.82 -2.76 5.32
N ALA A 75 0.60 -1.65 6.03
CA ALA A 75 1.65 -0.98 6.80
C ALA A 75 2.16 -1.83 7.98
N SER A 76 1.26 -2.53 8.69
CA SER A 76 1.61 -3.46 9.77
C SER A 76 2.39 -4.66 9.25
N SER A 77 1.94 -5.20 8.12
CA SER A 77 2.60 -6.30 7.42
C SER A 77 4.03 -5.93 7.00
N LEU A 78 4.23 -4.75 6.40
CA LEU A 78 5.57 -4.28 6.00
C LEU A 78 6.52 -4.12 7.19
N LYS A 79 6.05 -3.54 8.31
CA LYS A 79 6.85 -3.43 9.54
C LYS A 79 7.26 -4.81 10.05
N PHE A 80 6.38 -5.81 9.96
CA PHE A 80 6.66 -7.19 10.34
C PHE A 80 7.66 -7.85 9.39
N LEU A 81 7.45 -7.76 8.08
CA LEU A 81 8.31 -8.37 7.06
C LEU A 81 9.73 -7.79 7.06
N ARG A 82 9.92 -6.56 7.55
CA ARG A 82 11.26 -5.97 7.78
C ARG A 82 12.01 -6.60 8.95
N ARG A 83 11.29 -7.10 9.96
CA ARG A 83 11.87 -7.75 11.16
C ARG A 83 12.01 -9.27 10.98
N THR A 84 11.26 -9.86 10.05
CA THR A 84 11.12 -11.30 9.88
C THR A 84 11.42 -11.70 8.43
N PRO A 85 12.69 -11.97 8.07
CA PRO A 85 13.09 -12.18 6.68
C PRO A 85 12.47 -13.45 6.06
N TRP A 86 12.30 -14.53 6.83
CA TRP A 86 11.66 -15.75 6.31
C TRP A 86 10.20 -15.52 5.89
N ALA A 87 9.48 -14.59 6.54
CA ALA A 87 8.10 -14.26 6.19
C ALA A 87 8.03 -13.47 4.88
N ARG A 88 9.02 -12.61 4.64
CA ARG A 88 9.19 -11.93 3.35
C ARG A 88 9.37 -12.93 2.22
N ASP A 89 10.25 -13.91 2.41
CA ASP A 89 10.47 -14.99 1.44
C ASP A 89 9.17 -15.75 1.12
N LYS A 90 8.36 -16.04 2.14
CA LYS A 90 7.06 -16.70 1.96
C LYS A 90 6.07 -15.85 1.17
N VAL A 91 5.99 -14.55 1.45
CA VAL A 91 5.12 -13.60 0.70
C VAL A 91 5.56 -13.53 -0.75
N GLU A 92 6.86 -13.44 -1.01
CA GLU A 92 7.42 -13.38 -2.37
C GLU A 92 7.13 -14.67 -3.15
N GLY A 93 7.36 -15.84 -2.53
CA GLY A 93 7.04 -17.14 -3.12
C GLY A 93 5.54 -17.30 -3.43
N LEU A 94 4.66 -16.84 -2.52
CA LEU A 94 3.22 -16.88 -2.74
C LEU A 94 2.79 -15.93 -3.87
N TYR A 95 3.43 -14.76 -3.97
CA TYR A 95 3.20 -13.80 -5.04
C TYR A 95 3.59 -14.39 -6.41
N LEU A 96 4.77 -15.03 -6.52
CA LEU A 96 5.20 -15.72 -7.74
C LEU A 96 4.25 -16.87 -8.14
N PHE A 97 3.75 -17.63 -7.17
CA PHE A 97 2.73 -18.65 -7.41
C PHE A 97 1.43 -18.03 -7.93
N SER A 98 0.97 -16.94 -7.33
CA SER A 98 -0.21 -16.19 -7.75
C SER A 98 -0.06 -15.65 -9.18
N LEU A 99 1.12 -15.14 -9.55
CA LEU A 99 1.41 -14.67 -10.91
C LEU A 99 1.35 -15.80 -11.94
N ARG A 100 1.92 -16.97 -11.63
CA ARG A 100 1.81 -18.16 -12.51
C ARG A 100 0.36 -18.58 -12.71
N GLN A 101 -0.45 -18.55 -11.63
CA GLN A 101 -1.88 -18.83 -11.69
C GLN A 101 -2.63 -17.77 -12.51
N ALA A 102 -2.33 -16.48 -12.33
CA ALA A 102 -2.99 -15.39 -13.06
C ALA A 102 -2.78 -15.50 -14.58
N ARG A 103 -1.58 -15.90 -15.03
CA ARG A 103 -1.29 -16.19 -16.45
C ARG A 103 -2.14 -17.33 -17.02
N ARG A 104 -2.50 -18.30 -16.20
CA ARG A 104 -3.33 -19.45 -16.61
C ARG A 104 -4.82 -19.13 -16.56
N SER A 105 -5.25 -18.28 -15.64
CA SER A 105 -6.67 -17.97 -15.41
C SER A 105 -7.27 -16.95 -16.39
N GLY A 106 -6.50 -16.38 -17.33
CA GLY A 106 -7.02 -15.42 -18.30
C GLY A 106 -7.50 -14.09 -17.70
N GLU A 107 -7.26 -13.87 -16.41
CA GLU A 107 -7.54 -12.60 -15.72
C GLU A 107 -6.61 -11.54 -16.33
N ARG A 108 -7.17 -10.73 -17.23
CA ARG A 108 -6.47 -9.60 -17.82
C ARG A 108 -6.02 -8.69 -16.66
N PRO A 109 -4.73 -8.39 -16.51
CA PRO A 109 -4.27 -7.54 -15.42
C PRO A 109 -5.03 -6.21 -15.47
N PRO A 110 -5.53 -5.69 -14.32
CA PRO A 110 -6.20 -4.40 -14.30
C PRO A 110 -5.20 -3.33 -14.78
N GLY A 111 -5.41 -2.83 -16.00
CA GLY A 111 -4.48 -1.94 -16.67
C GLY A 111 -4.47 -2.03 -18.20
N SER A 112 -5.12 -3.00 -18.82
CA SER A 112 -5.29 -2.99 -20.28
C SER A 112 -6.63 -2.35 -20.66
N ALA A 113 -6.70 -1.03 -20.76
CA ALA A 113 -7.73 -0.26 -21.49
C ALA A 113 -7.27 1.18 -21.66
#